data_AF-A0A2U1LTH3-F1
#
_entry.id   AF-A0A2U1LTH3-F1
#
_cell.length_a   1.000
_cell.length_b   1.000
_cell.length_c   1.000
_cell.angle_alpha   90.00
_cell.angle_beta   90.00
_cell.angle_gamma   90.00
#
_symmetry.space_group_name_H-M   'P 1'
#
loop_
_entity.id
_entity.type
_entity.pdbx_description
1 polymer ?
#
loop_
_entity_poly.entity_id
_entity_poly.type
_entity_poly.pdbx_seq_one_letter_code
_entity_poly.pdbx_strand_id
1 'polypeptide(L)'
;MSIHYIRQDDSDICEEIELADGTFHYKAIVEDSDRPKIGKKYTSLDDCISMYEEYAEKAGFTVRKSTQNCLKSGVVDRKYLVCNREGLAKGVNKDTMSEETSETQIRTSSISRTGCMAKVKFKLNESHTEYEPYDFVEERNHLQNHSGQWYF
;
A
#
# COMPACT_ATOMS: atom_id res chain seq x y z
N MET A 1 20.99 -9.34 -7.48
CA MET A 1 20.07 -8.27 -7.10
C MET A 1 20.60 -7.01 -7.76
N SER A 2 19.92 -6.58 -8.81
CA SER A 2 20.28 -5.41 -9.61
C SER A 2 19.36 -4.27 -9.20
N ILE A 3 19.89 -3.06 -9.06
CA ILE A 3 19.09 -1.87 -8.74
C ILE A 3 19.12 -0.95 -9.97
N HIS A 4 17.94 -0.59 -10.46
CA HIS A 4 17.72 0.36 -11.53
C HIS A 4 16.88 1.54 -11.01
N TYR A 5 17.04 2.72 -11.60
CA TYR A 5 16.25 3.90 -11.25
C TYR A 5 15.23 4.17 -12.35
N ILE A 6 13.96 4.27 -11.98
CA ILE A 6 12.88 4.66 -12.89
C ILE A 6 12.79 6.18 -12.92
N ARG A 7 12.74 6.75 -14.12
CA ARG A 7 12.72 8.19 -14.35
C ARG A 7 11.38 8.69 -14.87
N GLN A 8 10.97 9.85 -14.39
CA GLN A 8 9.91 10.67 -14.95
C GLN A 8 10.38 12.12 -14.98
N ASP A 9 10.25 12.80 -16.13
CA ASP A 9 10.67 14.20 -16.33
C ASP A 9 12.07 14.49 -15.76
N ASP A 10 13.06 13.69 -16.20
CA ASP A 10 14.49 13.76 -15.79
C ASP A 10 14.77 13.53 -14.29
N SER A 11 13.76 13.16 -13.50
CA SER A 11 13.90 12.87 -12.07
C SER A 11 13.72 11.38 -11.78
N ASP A 12 14.56 10.83 -10.90
CA ASP A 12 14.40 9.45 -10.41
C ASP A 12 13.22 9.40 -9.42
N ILE A 13 12.18 8.62 -9.72
CA ILE A 13 10.95 8.54 -8.92
C ILE A 13 10.88 7.29 -8.03
N CYS A 14 11.53 6.21 -8.45
CA CYS A 14 11.63 4.99 -7.66
C CYS A 14 12.85 4.15 -8.03
N GLU A 15 13.30 3.35 -7.06
CA GLU A 15 14.26 2.28 -7.24
C GLU A 15 13.51 1.00 -7.64
N GLU A 16 13.86 0.43 -8.79
CA GLU A 16 13.44 -0.90 -9.25
C GLU A 16 14.50 -1.92 -8.83
N ILE A 17 14.06 -2.94 -8.11
CA ILE A 17 14.90 -3.92 -7.43
C ILE A 17 14.56 -5.29 -8.01
N GLU A 18 15.50 -5.86 -8.78
CA GLU A 18 15.37 -7.21 -9.34
C GLU A 18 15.77 -8.26 -8.30
N LEU A 19 14.82 -9.10 -7.91
CA LEU A 19 15.01 -10.21 -6.97
C LEU A 19 15.57 -11.46 -7.67
N ALA A 20 16.09 -12.40 -6.87
CA ALA A 20 16.74 -13.60 -7.38
C ALA A 20 15.80 -14.55 -8.15
N ASP A 21 14.49 -14.44 -7.94
CA ASP A 21 13.45 -15.19 -8.65
C ASP A 21 12.98 -14.52 -9.95
N GLY A 22 13.60 -13.38 -10.32
CA GLY A 22 13.25 -12.59 -11.50
C GLY A 22 12.06 -11.67 -11.30
N THR A 23 11.53 -11.54 -10.07
CA THR A 23 10.48 -10.57 -9.75
C THR A 23 11.06 -9.19 -9.40
N PHE A 24 10.25 -8.14 -9.56
CA PHE A 24 10.66 -6.76 -9.30
C PHE A 24 9.92 -6.19 -8.11
N HIS A 25 10.69 -5.59 -7.20
CA HIS A 25 10.19 -4.74 -6.13
C HIS A 25 10.51 -3.28 -6.42
N TYR A 26 9.70 -2.38 -5.89
CA TYR A 26 9.82 -0.95 -6.10
C TYR A 26 9.85 -0.24 -4.76
N LYS A 27 10.81 0.68 -4.61
CA LYS A 27 10.95 1.56 -3.46
C LYS A 27 10.88 3.00 -3.92
N ALA A 28 10.00 3.79 -3.32
CA ALA A 28 9.82 5.18 -3.75
C ALA A 28 10.97 6.06 -3.25
N ILE A 29 11.37 7.03 -4.08
CA ILE A 29 12.33 8.05 -3.68
C ILE A 29 11.55 9.20 -3.04
N VAL A 30 11.28 9.05 -1.75
CA VAL A 30 10.59 10.04 -0.93
C VAL A 30 11.55 10.59 0.13
N GLU A 31 11.46 11.90 0.39
CA GLU A 31 12.17 12.58 1.46
C GLU A 31 11.96 11.89 2.82
N ASP A 32 13.02 11.83 3.63
CA ASP A 32 12.99 11.21 4.96
C ASP A 32 12.01 11.89 5.94
N SER A 33 11.63 13.14 5.68
CA SER A 33 10.60 13.84 6.47
C SER A 33 9.21 13.27 6.26
N ASP A 34 8.93 12.73 5.07
CA ASP A 34 7.63 12.23 4.66
C ASP A 34 7.46 10.73 4.91
N ARG A 35 8.56 10.01 5.14
CA ARG A 35 8.52 8.59 5.49
C ARG A 35 7.93 8.39 6.89
N PRO A 36 7.02 7.42 7.10
CA PRO A 36 6.56 7.03 8.42
C PRO A 36 7.72 6.64 9.33
N LYS A 37 7.86 7.34 10.47
CA LYS A 37 8.93 7.08 11.45
C LYS A 37 8.38 6.29 12.62
N ILE A 38 8.91 5.08 12.82
CA ILE A 38 8.55 4.21 13.95
C ILE A 38 8.72 4.97 15.27
N GLY A 39 7.72 4.88 16.15
CA GLY A 39 7.70 5.56 17.44
C GLY A 39 7.36 7.06 17.39
N LYS A 40 7.16 7.66 16.20
CA LYS A 40 6.64 9.03 16.12
C LYS A 40 5.21 9.07 16.68
N LYS A 41 4.98 10.03 17.57
CA LYS A 41 3.69 10.18 18.26
C LYS A 41 2.76 11.11 17.50
N TYR A 42 1.50 10.73 17.48
CA TYR A 42 0.40 11.46 16.87
C TYR A 42 -0.74 11.58 17.88
N THR A 43 -1.37 12.75 17.95
CA THR A 43 -2.45 13.03 18.90
C THR A 43 -3.75 12.33 18.56
N SER A 44 -3.98 12.02 17.29
CA SER A 44 -5.20 11.36 16.83
C SER A 44 -4.90 10.27 15.80
N LEU A 45 -5.86 9.35 15.66
CA LEU A 45 -5.81 8.34 14.62
C LEU A 45 -5.95 8.96 13.22
N ASP A 46 -6.67 10.08 13.10
CA ASP A 46 -6.84 10.79 11.84
C ASP A 46 -5.52 11.36 11.34
N ASP A 47 -4.72 11.96 12.24
CA ASP A 47 -3.36 12.44 11.92
C ASP A 47 -2.46 11.31 11.39
N CYS A 48 -2.57 10.11 11.97
CA CYS A 48 -1.86 8.93 11.48
C CYS A 48 -2.30 8.51 10.07
N ILE A 49 -3.61 8.59 9.80
CA ILE A 49 -4.18 8.24 8.50
C ILE A 49 -3.74 9.25 7.44
N SER A 50 -3.90 10.55 7.69
CA SER A 50 -3.51 11.62 6.77
C SER A 50 -2.03 11.55 6.45
N MET A 51 -1.17 11.39 7.46
CA MET A 51 0.27 11.26 7.25
C MET A 51 0.62 10.09 6.31
N TYR A 52 -0.03 8.94 6.47
CA TYR A 52 0.25 7.80 5.61
C TYR A 52 -0.38 7.93 4.22
N GLU A 53 -1.54 8.59 4.10
CA GLU A 53 -2.16 8.91 2.81
C GLU A 53 -1.28 9.87 1.98
N GLU A 54 -0.69 10.88 2.61
CA GLU A 54 0.29 11.78 1.97
C GLU A 54 1.57 11.03 1.52
N TYR A 55 2.11 10.19 2.40
CA TYR A 55 3.24 9.32 2.04
C TYR A 55 2.89 8.40 0.86
N ALA A 56 1.70 7.79 0.89
CA ALA A 56 1.24 6.87 -0.13
C ALA A 56 1.13 7.52 -1.51
N GLU A 57 0.60 8.75 -1.56
CA GLU A 57 0.51 9.56 -2.77
C GLU A 57 1.89 9.83 -3.35
N LYS A 58 2.83 10.35 -2.54
CA LYS A 58 4.22 10.61 -2.96
C LYS A 58 4.93 9.35 -3.42
N ALA A 59 4.69 8.25 -2.71
CA ALA A 59 5.32 7.00 -3.03
C ALA A 59 4.63 6.30 -4.23
N GLY A 60 3.41 6.68 -4.61
CA GLY A 60 2.70 6.21 -5.81
C GLY A 60 1.69 5.07 -5.64
N PHE A 61 1.02 4.94 -4.48
CA PHE A 61 -0.09 4.00 -4.30
C PHE A 61 -1.27 4.65 -3.59
N THR A 62 -2.42 4.00 -3.66
CA THR A 62 -3.58 4.34 -2.83
C THR A 62 -3.65 3.45 -1.59
N VAL A 63 -4.12 4.04 -0.49
CA VAL A 63 -4.27 3.36 0.80
C VAL A 63 -5.64 2.72 0.92
N ARG A 64 -5.68 1.51 1.48
CA ARG A 64 -6.89 0.86 1.98
C ARG A 64 -6.83 0.77 3.50
N LYS A 65 -7.88 1.24 4.17
CA LYS A 65 -8.07 1.07 5.62
C LYS A 65 -8.41 -0.41 5.89
N SER A 66 -7.46 -1.16 6.44
CA SER A 66 -7.56 -2.61 6.62
C SER A 66 -8.09 -2.95 8.01
N THR A 67 -7.31 -3.66 8.82
CA THR A 67 -7.68 -4.08 10.19
C THR A 67 -7.81 -2.90 11.15
N GLN A 68 -8.79 -2.99 12.04
CA GLN A 68 -8.93 -2.13 13.21
C GLN A 68 -9.29 -2.97 14.43
N ASN A 69 -8.51 -2.83 15.50
CA ASN A 69 -8.80 -3.46 16.79
C ASN A 69 -9.14 -2.35 17.79
N CYS A 70 -10.10 -2.62 18.67
CA CYS A 70 -10.50 -1.68 19.72
C CYS A 70 -10.31 -2.29 21.10
N LEU A 71 -10.03 -1.44 22.08
CA LEU A 71 -10.11 -1.76 23.50
C LEU A 71 -11.56 -2.06 23.90
N LYS A 72 -11.76 -2.63 25.10
CA LYS A 72 -13.10 -2.81 25.69
C LYS A 72 -13.86 -1.49 25.87
N SER A 73 -13.14 -0.37 25.98
CA SER A 73 -13.71 0.98 26.05
C SER A 73 -14.22 1.50 24.70
N GLY A 74 -13.98 0.78 23.59
CA GLY A 74 -14.33 1.19 22.24
C GLY A 74 -13.26 2.04 21.53
N VAL A 75 -12.25 2.52 22.25
CA VAL A 75 -11.12 3.26 21.68
C VAL A 75 -10.31 2.34 20.77
N VAL A 76 -9.88 2.84 19.60
CA VAL A 76 -9.06 2.07 18.66
C VAL A 76 -7.69 1.82 19.27
N ASP A 77 -7.34 0.56 19.50
CA ASP A 77 -6.03 0.11 19.97
C ASP A 77 -5.05 0.00 18.80
N ARG A 78 -5.50 -0.53 17.66
CA ARG A 78 -4.65 -0.75 16.48
C ARG A 78 -5.37 -0.38 15.19
N LYS A 79 -4.62 0.20 14.25
CA LYS A 79 -5.11 0.49 12.90
C LYS A 79 -4.05 0.14 11.86
N TYR A 80 -4.44 -0.63 10.85
CA TYR A 80 -3.56 -1.02 9.75
C TYR A 80 -4.00 -0.32 8.46
N LEU A 81 -3.04 0.31 7.81
CA LEU A 81 -3.20 0.93 6.50
C LEU A 81 -2.29 0.21 5.52
N VAL A 82 -2.85 -0.22 4.40
CA VAL A 82 -2.19 -1.13 3.46
C VAL A 82 -2.33 -0.60 2.05
N CYS A 83 -1.43 -0.99 1.16
CA CYS A 83 -1.62 -0.72 -0.27
C CYS A 83 -2.95 -1.32 -0.74
N ASN A 84 -3.66 -0.65 -1.65
CA ASN A 84 -4.91 -1.19 -2.19
C ASN A 84 -4.73 -2.52 -2.95
N ARG A 85 -3.50 -2.82 -3.41
CA ARG A 85 -3.13 -4.13 -4.02
C ARG A 85 -2.68 -5.19 -3.01
N GLU A 86 -2.82 -4.94 -1.71
CA GLU A 86 -2.49 -5.91 -0.66
C GLU A 86 -3.39 -7.15 -0.71
N GLY A 87 -2.77 -8.30 -0.43
CA GLY A 87 -3.39 -9.62 -0.49
C GLY A 87 -3.38 -10.21 -1.89
N LEU A 88 -3.74 -11.49 -2.01
CA LEU A 88 -4.01 -12.09 -3.32
C LEU A 88 -5.51 -11.93 -3.62
N ALA A 89 -5.86 -11.79 -4.90
CA ALA A 89 -7.26 -11.90 -5.31
C ALA A 89 -7.80 -13.25 -4.82
N LYS A 90 -8.99 -13.27 -4.22
CA LYS A 90 -9.65 -14.54 -3.87
C LYS A 90 -9.82 -15.32 -5.18
N GLY A 91 -9.27 -16.52 -5.22
CA GLY A 91 -9.17 -17.33 -6.44
C GLY A 91 -10.51 -17.43 -7.16
N VAL A 92 -10.49 -17.08 -8.44
CA VAL A 92 -11.20 -17.90 -9.43
C VAL A 92 -10.59 -19.29 -9.27
N ASN A 93 -11.28 -20.20 -8.60
CA ASN A 93 -10.90 -21.61 -8.63
C ASN A 93 -10.95 -22.02 -10.10
N LYS A 94 -9.78 -22.19 -10.70
CA LYS A 94 -9.66 -22.68 -12.07
C LYS A 94 -9.76 -24.21 -12.05
N ASP A 95 -10.84 -24.70 -11.47
CA ASP A 95 -11.27 -26.09 -11.54
C ASP A 95 -12.51 -26.14 -12.42
N THR A 96 -12.33 -26.06 -13.73
CA THR A 96 -13.12 -26.77 -14.74
C THR A 96 -12.44 -26.54 -16.09
N MET A 97 -11.99 -27.63 -16.69
CA MET A 97 -11.71 -27.74 -18.11
C MET A 97 -12.97 -27.37 -18.90
N SER A 98 -13.03 -26.18 -19.45
CA SER A 98 -13.86 -25.91 -20.63
C SER A 98 -13.26 -24.73 -21.37
N GLU A 99 -12.57 -25.04 -22.46
CA GLU A 99 -12.47 -24.17 -23.61
C GLU A 99 -13.90 -23.74 -23.96
N GLU A 100 -14.18 -22.45 -23.93
CA GLU A 100 -15.00 -21.78 -24.95
C GLU A 100 -15.16 -20.30 -24.58
N THR A 101 -14.90 -19.50 -25.60
CA THR A 101 -15.00 -18.06 -25.69
C THR A 101 -16.22 -17.49 -24.96
N SER A 102 -15.99 -16.59 -24.02
CA SER A 102 -16.95 -15.54 -23.74
C SER A 102 -16.22 -14.25 -23.41
N GLU A 103 -16.05 -13.46 -24.46
CA GLU A 103 -15.70 -12.04 -24.52
C GLU A 103 -16.81 -11.18 -23.86
N THR A 104 -17.40 -11.66 -22.78
CA THR A 104 -18.52 -11.04 -22.07
C THR A 104 -17.94 -10.23 -20.94
N GLN A 105 -17.55 -9.00 -21.26
CA GLN A 105 -17.46 -7.89 -20.34
C GLN A 105 -16.84 -8.22 -18.99
N ILE A 106 -15.51 -8.31 -18.94
CA ILE A 106 -14.77 -8.00 -17.70
C ILE A 106 -14.91 -6.49 -17.46
N ARG A 107 -16.11 -6.05 -17.10
CA ARG A 107 -16.32 -4.78 -16.41
C ARG A 107 -15.89 -4.98 -14.97
N THR A 108 -14.58 -5.07 -14.75
CA THR A 108 -14.05 -4.95 -13.41
C THR A 108 -12.92 -3.94 -13.41
N SER A 109 -13.30 -2.69 -13.23
CA SER A 109 -12.56 -1.70 -12.43
C SER A 109 -12.37 -2.21 -10.99
N SER A 110 -11.83 -3.42 -10.82
CA SER A 110 -11.41 -3.98 -9.55
C SER A 110 -9.89 -4.07 -9.61
N ILE A 111 -9.25 -3.29 -8.76
CA ILE A 111 -7.80 -3.31 -8.59
C ILE A 111 -7.40 -4.76 -8.29
N SER A 112 -6.62 -5.38 -9.18
CA SER A 112 -6.09 -6.72 -8.97
C SER A 112 -5.14 -6.67 -7.78
N ARG A 113 -5.49 -7.41 -6.73
CA ARG A 113 -4.63 -7.55 -5.55
C ARG A 113 -3.44 -8.44 -5.93
N THR A 114 -2.26 -7.83 -6.05
CA THR A 114 -1.03 -8.44 -6.55
C THR A 114 -0.20 -9.11 -5.46
N GLY A 115 -0.65 -9.08 -4.20
CA GLY A 115 0.15 -9.50 -3.06
C GLY A 115 1.07 -8.41 -2.52
N CYS A 116 0.83 -7.14 -2.84
CA CYS A 116 1.65 -6.03 -2.35
C CYS A 116 1.70 -6.01 -0.82
N MET A 117 2.89 -5.85 -0.24
CA MET A 117 3.08 -5.91 1.22
C MET A 117 3.25 -4.53 1.88
N ALA A 118 3.28 -3.46 1.09
CA ALA A 118 3.43 -2.11 1.61
C ALA A 118 2.30 -1.75 2.57
N LYS A 119 2.67 -1.34 3.79
CA LYS A 119 1.76 -1.10 4.90
C LYS A 119 2.39 -0.25 5.99
N VAL A 120 1.53 0.35 6.81
CA VAL A 120 1.89 0.84 8.14
C VAL A 120 0.88 0.32 9.17
N LYS A 121 1.36 0.05 10.37
CA LYS A 121 0.52 -0.30 11.51
C LYS A 121 0.74 0.67 12.65
N PHE A 122 -0.36 1.22 13.16
CA PHE A 122 -0.38 2.09 14.32
C PHE A 122 -0.90 1.32 15.54
N LYS A 123 -0.34 1.67 16.70
CA LYS A 123 -0.85 1.25 18.00
C LYS A 123 -1.09 2.47 18.88
N LEU A 124 -2.05 2.37 19.78
CA LEU A 124 -2.27 3.33 20.85
C LEU A 124 -1.19 3.13 21.92
N ASN A 125 -0.67 4.22 22.49
CA ASN A 125 0.29 4.18 23.58
C ASN A 125 -0.35 3.66 24.88
N GLU A 126 0.47 3.28 25.87
CA GLU A 126 -0.02 2.74 27.16
C GLU A 126 -0.88 3.74 27.94
N SER A 127 -0.66 5.04 27.72
CA SER A 127 -1.44 6.11 28.34
C SER A 127 -2.78 6.38 27.63
N HIS A 128 -3.08 5.69 26.53
CA HIS A 128 -4.28 5.86 25.71
C HIS A 128 -4.53 7.30 25.20
N THR A 129 -3.45 8.03 24.91
CA THR A 129 -3.49 9.45 24.52
C THR A 129 -2.89 9.73 23.14
N GLU A 130 -1.99 8.87 22.67
CA GLU A 130 -1.24 9.08 21.42
C GLU A 130 -1.14 7.78 20.65
N TYR A 131 -1.04 7.89 19.33
CA TYR A 131 -0.76 6.78 18.43
C TYR A 131 0.68 6.84 17.94
N GLU A 132 1.29 5.67 17.76
CA GLU A 132 2.60 5.56 17.13
C GLU A 132 2.64 4.42 16.11
N PRO A 133 3.32 4.60 14.97
CA PRO A 133 3.58 3.51 14.05
C PRO A 133 4.60 2.54 14.67
N TYR A 134 4.33 1.25 14.57
CA TYR A 134 5.18 0.19 15.13
C TYR A 134 5.66 -0.84 14.11
N ASP A 135 5.08 -0.84 12.91
CA ASP A 135 5.47 -1.68 11.78
C ASP A 135 5.24 -0.90 10.49
N PHE A 136 6.24 -0.86 9.63
CA PHE A 136 6.21 -0.14 8.36
C PHE A 136 6.96 -0.94 7.30
N VAL A 137 6.31 -1.17 6.16
CA VAL A 137 6.89 -1.80 4.97
C VAL A 137 6.69 -0.85 3.82
N GLU A 138 7.80 -0.42 3.24
CA GLU A 138 7.85 0.54 2.13
C GLU A 138 7.75 -0.15 0.77
N GLU A 139 8.42 -1.29 0.61
CA GLU A 139 8.54 -2.00 -0.67
C GLU A 139 7.20 -2.47 -1.23
N ARG A 140 7.08 -2.33 -2.55
CA ARG A 140 5.89 -2.71 -3.32
C ARG A 140 6.29 -3.65 -4.43
N ASN A 141 5.37 -4.47 -4.88
CA ASN A 141 5.58 -5.37 -6.01
C ASN A 141 4.92 -4.88 -7.31
N HIS A 142 4.58 -3.59 -7.37
CA HIS A 142 3.95 -2.98 -8.55
C HIS A 142 4.32 -1.50 -8.65
N LEU A 143 4.33 -1.01 -9.89
CA LEU A 143 4.34 0.42 -10.20
C LEU A 143 2.95 1.04 -10.00
N GLN A 144 2.89 2.37 -9.90
CA GLN A 144 1.62 3.10 -9.86
C GLN A 144 0.88 2.86 -11.18
N ASN A 145 -0.39 2.44 -11.12
CA ASN A 145 -1.23 2.57 -12.30
C ASN A 145 -1.62 4.05 -12.36
N HIS A 146 -1.16 4.78 -13.37
CA HIS A 146 -1.80 6.04 -13.77
C HIS A 146 -3.20 5.70 -14.30
N SER A 147 -4.16 5.47 -13.40
CA SER A 147 -5.56 5.31 -13.78
C SER A 147 -6.30 6.63 -13.62
N GLY A 148 -6.41 7.37 -14.72
CA GLY A 148 -7.52 8.31 -14.96
C GLY A 148 -7.16 9.77 -15.12
N GLN A 149 -6.71 10.16 -16.32
CA GLN A 149 -7.10 11.46 -16.89
C GLN A 149 -8.63 11.55 -16.86
N TRP A 150 -9.17 12.48 -16.08
CA TRP A 150 -10.53 12.96 -16.29
C TRP A 150 -10.45 14.03 -17.39
N TYR A 151 -10.77 13.67 -18.63
CA TYR A 151 -11.18 14.65 -19.62
C TYR A 151 -12.69 14.87 -19.45
N PHE A 152 -13.08 16.11 -19.15
CA PHE A 152 -14.42 16.59 -19.42
C PHE A 152 -14.57 16.89 -20.91
#